data_AF-A0A4D7JRA6-F1
#
_entry.id   AF-A0A4D7JRA6-F1
#
_cell.length_a   1.000
_cell.length_b   1.000
_cell.length_c   1.000
_cell.angle_alpha   90.00
_cell.angle_beta   90.00
_cell.angle_gamma   90.00
#
_symmetry.space_group_name_H-M   'P 1'
#
loop_
_entity.id
_entity.type
_entity.pdbx_description
1 polymer ?
#
loop_
_entity_poly.entity_id
_entity_poly.type
_entity_poly.pdbx_seq_one_letter_code
_entity_poly.pdbx_strand_id
1 'polypeptide(L)'
;MIKRPKVLYAIQGTGNGHIARARDLVPKFAHYADLDVVISGNHCEVELGYPVMKSYQGLGFYFGKRGGIDWGKTLRKNNIRKFIKEILSIDLTQYDYIINDFEPVTAWAGKLKGLPVINLSHQAAVISRLSPKPSEKDRAGLTILKHYAPSNISFGFHFKCYDQKIYTPIIRDEIRALKPRQIITLRFTYPH
;
A
#
# COMPACT_ATOMS: atom_id res chain seq x y z
N MET A 1 27.08 -20.00 -5.86
CA MET A 1 26.45 -18.80 -5.25
C MET A 1 24.97 -18.83 -5.57
N ILE A 2 24.08 -18.66 -4.59
CA ILE A 2 22.63 -18.53 -4.83
C ILE A 2 22.40 -17.15 -5.46
N LYS A 3 21.84 -17.10 -6.67
CA LYS A 3 21.46 -15.84 -7.32
C LYS A 3 20.36 -15.18 -6.48
N ARG A 4 20.61 -13.96 -6.00
CA ARG A 4 19.59 -13.17 -5.31
C ARG A 4 18.57 -12.68 -6.33
N PRO A 5 17.26 -12.73 -6.04
CA PRO A 5 16.26 -12.21 -6.96
C PRO A 5 16.38 -10.70 -7.08
N LYS A 6 16.10 -10.16 -8.27
CA LYS A 6 15.93 -8.73 -8.52
C LYS A 6 14.46 -8.38 -8.34
N VAL A 7 14.17 -7.48 -7.41
CA VAL A 7 12.81 -7.19 -6.95
C VAL A 7 12.52 -5.71 -7.02
N LEU A 8 11.34 -5.38 -7.55
CA LEU A 8 10.80 -4.02 -7.50
C LEU A 8 9.82 -3.93 -6.32
N TYR A 9 10.13 -3.08 -5.33
CA TYR A 9 9.19 -2.75 -4.26
C TYR A 9 8.48 -1.43 -4.56
N ALA A 10 7.17 -1.49 -4.74
CA ALA A 10 6.33 -0.37 -5.14
C ALA A 10 5.42 0.08 -3.99
N ILE A 11 5.52 1.35 -3.63
CA ILE A 11 4.86 1.93 -2.45
C ILE A 11 3.82 2.97 -2.88
N GLN A 12 2.62 2.86 -2.33
CA GLN A 12 1.62 3.92 -2.45
C GLN A 12 1.98 5.11 -1.56
N GLY A 13 2.41 6.21 -2.17
CA GLY A 13 2.80 7.47 -1.53
C GLY A 13 1.63 8.40 -1.18
N THR A 14 0.37 8.00 -1.41
CA THR A 14 -0.79 8.76 -0.95
C THR A 14 -0.97 8.58 0.58
N GLY A 15 -0.31 9.44 1.35
CA GLY A 15 -0.35 9.47 2.82
C GLY A 15 0.85 8.79 3.51
N ASN A 16 1.13 9.21 4.74
CA ASN A 16 2.36 8.84 5.45
C ASN A 16 2.40 7.39 5.97
N GLY A 17 1.27 6.70 6.05
CA GLY A 17 1.18 5.36 6.63
C GLY A 17 1.92 4.27 5.85
N HIS A 18 1.88 4.33 4.52
CA HIS A 18 2.58 3.38 3.64
C HIS A 18 4.10 3.57 3.71
N ILE A 19 4.56 4.82 3.70
CA ILE A 19 5.99 5.16 3.77
C ILE A 19 6.57 4.81 5.14
N ALA A 20 5.82 5.05 6.21
CA ALA A 20 6.16 4.58 7.55
C ALA A 20 6.37 3.06 7.61
N ARG A 21 5.48 2.28 6.98
CA ARG A 21 5.63 0.82 6.90
C ARG A 21 6.82 0.41 6.03
N ALA A 22 7.02 1.11 4.92
CA ALA A 22 8.11 0.86 4.00
C ALA A 22 9.48 1.02 4.67
N ARG A 23 9.66 2.00 5.56
CA ARG A 23 10.90 2.17 6.36
C ARG A 23 11.30 0.90 7.12
N ASP A 24 10.34 0.15 7.65
CA ASP A 24 10.61 -1.11 8.36
C ASP A 24 10.80 -2.31 7.42
N LEU A 25 10.19 -2.24 6.23
CA LEU A 25 10.19 -3.33 5.25
C LEU A 25 11.40 -3.32 4.34
N VAL A 26 11.83 -2.14 3.90
CA VAL A 26 12.92 -1.99 2.95
C VAL A 26 14.22 -2.66 3.42
N PRO A 27 14.71 -2.45 4.66
CA PRO A 27 15.92 -3.14 5.13
C PRO A 27 15.80 -4.66 5.11
N LYS A 28 14.60 -5.18 5.40
CA LYS A 28 14.32 -6.62 5.40
C LYS A 28 14.31 -7.17 3.97
N PHE A 29 13.66 -6.48 3.03
CA PHE A 29 13.67 -6.90 1.63
C PHE A 29 15.07 -6.79 1.00
N ALA A 30 15.79 -5.71 1.27
CA ALA A 30 17.16 -5.49 0.78
C ALA A 30 18.16 -6.51 1.36
N HIS A 31 17.85 -7.16 2.48
CA HIS A 31 18.66 -8.26 3.01
C HIS A 31 18.51 -9.55 2.17
N TYR A 32 17.34 -9.82 1.59
CA TYR A 32 17.07 -11.06 0.86
C TYR A 32 17.11 -10.90 -0.68
N ALA A 33 16.92 -9.69 -1.19
CA ALA A 33 16.84 -9.40 -2.63
C ALA A 33 17.72 -8.21 -3.06
N ASP A 34 18.06 -8.15 -4.34
CA ASP A 34 18.50 -6.91 -4.98
C ASP A 34 17.24 -6.04 -5.22
N LEU A 35 17.15 -4.90 -4.53
CA LEU A 35 15.91 -4.18 -4.32
C LEU A 35 15.95 -2.78 -4.94
N ASP A 36 15.09 -2.55 -5.93
CA ASP A 36 14.75 -1.20 -6.38
C ASP A 36 13.42 -0.77 -5.77
N VAL A 37 13.30 0.52 -5.46
CA VAL A 37 12.10 1.09 -4.84
C VAL A 37 11.49 2.14 -5.74
N VAL A 38 10.17 2.07 -5.92
CA VAL A 38 9.38 3.13 -6.56
C VAL A 38 8.23 3.56 -5.68
N ILE A 39 7.81 4.80 -5.87
CA ILE A 39 6.68 5.40 -5.14
C ILE A 39 5.71 5.95 -6.18
N SER A 40 4.41 5.77 -6.00
CA SER A 40 3.42 6.53 -6.76
C SER A 40 2.46 7.30 -5.88
N GLY A 41 1.91 8.40 -6.39
CA GLY A 41 1.02 9.26 -5.64
C GLY A 41 1.71 10.53 -5.19
N ASN A 42 0.88 11.52 -4.90
CA ASN A 42 1.30 12.81 -4.37
C ASN A 42 0.90 12.84 -2.90
N HIS A 43 1.58 13.62 -2.06
CA HIS A 43 1.35 13.75 -0.60
C HIS A 43 2.18 12.82 0.30
N CYS A 44 3.49 12.76 0.08
CA CYS A 44 4.42 12.23 1.06
C CYS A 44 5.34 13.35 1.56
N GLU A 45 5.36 13.56 2.88
CA GLU A 45 6.24 14.53 3.56
C GLU A 45 7.37 13.84 4.34
N VAL A 46 7.42 12.50 4.28
CA VAL A 46 8.23 11.66 5.15
C VAL A 46 9.29 10.95 4.30
N GLU A 47 10.57 11.12 4.63
CA GLU A 47 11.65 10.53 3.84
C GLU A 47 11.74 9.01 4.01
N LEU A 48 11.87 8.23 2.94
CA LEU A 48 11.96 6.77 3.07
C LEU A 48 13.24 6.29 3.79
N GLY A 49 14.32 7.07 3.76
CA GLY A 49 15.63 6.62 4.27
C GLY A 49 16.28 5.53 3.41
N TYR A 50 15.80 5.35 2.17
CA TYR A 50 16.35 4.45 1.16
C TYR A 50 16.22 5.08 -0.22
N PRO A 51 17.17 4.86 -1.15
CA PRO A 51 17.09 5.43 -2.50
C PRO A 51 15.81 5.04 -3.23
N VAL A 52 15.05 6.03 -3.68
CA VAL A 52 13.88 5.83 -4.53
C VAL A 52 14.34 5.95 -5.97
N MET A 53 14.28 4.84 -6.72
CA MET A 53 14.67 4.79 -8.13
C MET A 53 13.82 5.75 -8.96
N LYS A 54 12.50 5.77 -8.71
CA LYS A 54 11.57 6.61 -9.45
C LYS A 54 10.29 6.90 -8.67
N SER A 55 9.80 8.12 -8.84
CA SER A 55 8.48 8.54 -8.36
C SER A 55 7.52 8.74 -9.54
N TYR A 56 6.33 8.17 -9.43
CA TYR A 56 5.24 8.30 -10.38
C TYR A 56 4.14 9.18 -9.80
N GLN A 57 3.39 9.85 -10.67
CA GLN A 57 2.20 10.56 -10.19
C GLN A 57 1.12 9.58 -9.75
N GLY A 58 0.94 8.47 -10.47
CA GLY A 58 -0.03 7.44 -10.12
C GLY A 58 -1.47 7.95 -10.08
N LEU A 59 -2.27 7.30 -9.24
CA LEU A 59 -3.62 7.72 -8.91
C LEU A 59 -3.69 8.03 -7.41
N GLY A 60 -4.38 9.09 -7.03
CA GLY A 60 -4.68 9.40 -5.62
C GLY A 60 -6.18 9.43 -5.36
N PHE A 61 -6.58 9.32 -4.10
CA PHE A 61 -7.95 9.57 -3.66
C PHE A 61 -8.05 10.94 -3.00
N TYR A 62 -9.09 11.70 -3.36
CA TYR A 62 -9.35 12.99 -2.76
C TYR A 62 -10.58 12.89 -1.87
N PHE A 63 -10.41 13.26 -0.60
CA PHE A 63 -11.49 13.22 0.37
C PHE A 63 -12.35 14.48 0.33
N GLY A 64 -13.66 14.29 0.52
CA GLY A 64 -14.64 15.36 0.64
C GLY A 64 -14.62 16.02 2.01
N LYS A 65 -15.28 17.19 2.14
CA LYS A 65 -15.34 17.95 3.40
C LYS A 65 -16.14 17.27 4.53
N ARG A 66 -16.95 16.26 4.20
CA ARG A 66 -17.83 15.52 5.14
C ARG A 66 -17.37 14.07 5.35
N GLY A 67 -16.10 13.78 5.03
CA GLY A 67 -15.59 12.40 4.98
C GLY A 67 -15.92 11.70 3.65
N GLY A 68 -15.29 10.54 3.44
CA GLY A 68 -15.45 9.74 2.21
C GLY A 68 -14.69 10.30 1.00
N ILE A 69 -14.62 9.48 -0.05
CA ILE A 69 -13.97 9.85 -1.33
C ILE A 69 -14.90 10.80 -2.10
N ASP A 70 -14.39 11.97 -2.44
CA ASP A 70 -15.02 12.87 -3.42
C ASP A 70 -14.64 12.36 -4.81
N TRP A 71 -15.54 11.61 -5.43
CA TRP A 71 -15.33 10.98 -6.74
C TRP A 71 -15.14 11.98 -7.87
N GLY A 72 -15.91 13.07 -7.87
CA GLY A 72 -15.79 14.12 -8.89
C GLY A 72 -14.44 14.80 -8.82
N LYS A 73 -13.99 15.15 -7.62
CA LYS A 73 -12.64 15.70 -7.39
C LYS A 73 -11.56 14.67 -7.68
N THR A 74 -11.77 13.40 -7.33
CA THR A 74 -10.84 12.31 -7.60
C THR A 74 -10.62 12.11 -9.10
N LEU A 75 -11.69 12.04 -9.89
CA LEU A 75 -11.59 11.92 -11.33
C LEU A 75 -10.95 13.16 -11.96
N ARG A 76 -11.36 14.36 -11.54
CA ARG A 76 -10.87 15.62 -12.11
C ARG A 76 -9.40 15.92 -11.78
N LYS A 77 -8.94 15.56 -10.58
CA LYS A 77 -7.57 15.83 -10.13
C LYS A 77 -6.58 14.75 -10.55
N ASN A 78 -7.03 13.53 -10.82
CA ASN A 78 -6.17 12.50 -11.38
C ASN A 78 -5.91 12.76 -12.86
N ASN A 79 -4.65 12.60 -13.28
CA ASN A 79 -4.30 12.65 -14.70
C ASN A 79 -4.30 11.23 -15.27
N ILE A 80 -5.47 10.76 -15.72
CA ILE A 80 -5.64 9.39 -16.23
C ILE A 80 -4.76 9.11 -17.45
N ARG A 81 -4.58 10.09 -18.35
CA ARG A 81 -3.69 9.94 -19.51
C ARG A 81 -2.24 9.70 -19.08
N LYS A 82 -1.77 10.46 -18.08
CA LYS A 82 -0.43 10.27 -17.51
C LYS A 82 -0.32 8.95 -16.79
N PHE A 83 -1.31 8.54 -16.00
CA PHE A 83 -1.32 7.24 -15.33
C PHE A 83 -1.18 6.08 -16.33
N ILE A 84 -1.95 6.10 -17.43
CA ILE A 84 -1.83 5.09 -18.49
C ILE A 84 -0.42 5.14 -19.11
N LYS A 85 0.12 6.33 -19.38
CA LYS A 85 1.49 6.47 -19.89
C LYS A 85 2.53 5.90 -18.92
N GLU A 86 2.37 6.12 -17.62
CA GLU A 86 3.25 5.58 -16.57
C GLU A 86 3.22 4.05 -16.54
N ILE A 87 2.03 3.44 -16.64
CA ILE A 87 1.85 1.98 -16.73
C ILE A 87 2.58 1.41 -17.96
N LEU A 88 2.43 2.04 -19.12
CA LEU A 88 2.99 1.52 -20.37
C LEU A 88 4.51 1.73 -20.45
N SER A 89 5.02 2.81 -19.85
CA SER A 89 6.42 3.22 -19.98
C SER A 89 7.39 2.61 -18.97
N ILE A 90 6.90 2.05 -17.85
CA ILE A 90 7.79 1.43 -16.86
C ILE A 90 8.43 0.17 -17.44
N ASP A 91 9.76 0.10 -17.48
CA ASP A 91 10.46 -1.13 -17.83
C ASP A 91 10.52 -2.07 -16.63
N LEU A 92 10.06 -3.30 -16.83
CA LEU A 92 9.96 -4.34 -15.81
C LEU A 92 10.80 -5.58 -16.15
N THR A 93 11.52 -5.57 -17.28
CA THR A 93 12.18 -6.76 -17.85
C THR A 93 13.29 -7.34 -16.96
N GLN A 94 13.92 -6.51 -16.13
CA GLN A 94 15.00 -6.91 -15.23
C GLN A 94 14.55 -7.56 -13.92
N TYR A 95 13.27 -7.46 -13.56
CA TYR A 95 12.77 -7.91 -12.26
C TYR A 95 12.22 -9.33 -12.35
N ASP A 96 12.44 -10.12 -11.30
CA ASP A 96 11.85 -11.45 -11.16
C ASP A 96 10.39 -11.35 -10.67
N TYR A 97 10.08 -10.37 -9.82
CA TYR A 97 8.73 -10.09 -9.32
C TYR A 97 8.60 -8.69 -8.70
N ILE A 98 7.36 -8.27 -8.46
CA ILE A 98 7.00 -7.02 -7.78
C ILE A 98 6.46 -7.33 -6.39
N ILE A 99 6.97 -6.64 -5.38
CA ILE A 99 6.28 -6.49 -4.08
C ILE A 99 5.53 -5.16 -4.13
N ASN A 100 4.23 -5.18 -3.87
CA ASN A 100 3.35 -4.02 -4.08
C ASN A 100 2.60 -3.66 -2.79
N ASP A 101 2.76 -2.44 -2.29
CA ASP A 101 1.98 -1.92 -1.16
C ASP A 101 0.86 -1.00 -1.68
N PHE A 102 -0.14 -1.63 -2.31
CA PHE A 102 -1.33 -0.98 -2.87
C PHE A 102 -1.02 0.15 -3.87
N GLU A 103 0.06 -0.01 -4.64
CA GLU A 103 0.59 0.94 -5.60
C GLU A 103 0.04 0.60 -7.02
N PRO A 104 -0.75 1.47 -7.66
CA PRO A 104 -1.52 1.12 -8.86
C PRO A 104 -0.69 1.02 -10.15
N VAL A 105 0.39 1.79 -10.32
CA VAL A 105 1.14 1.87 -11.58
C VAL A 105 1.84 0.55 -11.87
N THR A 106 2.67 0.07 -10.94
CA THR A 106 3.41 -1.18 -11.09
C THR A 106 2.50 -2.40 -11.01
N ALA A 107 1.41 -2.34 -10.25
CA ALA A 107 0.43 -3.41 -10.19
C ALA A 107 -0.21 -3.67 -11.57
N TRP A 108 -0.68 -2.61 -12.23
CA TRP A 108 -1.21 -2.72 -13.58
C TRP A 108 -0.14 -3.05 -14.62
N ALA A 109 1.04 -2.45 -14.53
CA ALA A 109 2.14 -2.76 -15.45
C ALA A 109 2.57 -4.23 -15.33
N GLY A 110 2.72 -4.76 -14.11
CA GLY A 110 3.05 -6.15 -13.86
C GLY A 110 1.98 -7.10 -14.40
N LYS A 111 0.70 -6.80 -14.15
CA LYS A 111 -0.42 -7.55 -14.72
C LYS A 111 -0.39 -7.58 -16.24
N LEU A 112 -0.16 -6.44 -16.90
CA LEU A 112 -0.15 -6.35 -18.36
C LEU A 112 1.07 -7.04 -18.99
N LYS A 113 2.21 -7.02 -18.29
CA LYS A 113 3.47 -7.61 -18.77
C LYS A 113 3.70 -9.05 -18.31
N GLY A 114 2.75 -9.64 -17.58
CA GLY A 114 2.85 -10.99 -17.04
C GLY A 114 3.90 -11.17 -15.94
N LEU A 115 4.37 -10.08 -15.32
CA LEU A 115 5.32 -10.15 -14.21
C LEU A 115 4.56 -10.44 -12.89
N PRO A 116 5.00 -11.41 -12.06
CA PRO A 116 4.34 -11.72 -10.80
C PRO A 116 4.27 -10.50 -9.86
N VAL A 117 3.09 -10.22 -9.34
CA VAL A 117 2.81 -9.15 -8.38
C VAL A 117 2.32 -9.75 -7.06
N ILE A 118 3.07 -9.48 -5.99
CA ILE A 118 2.77 -9.86 -4.60
C ILE A 118 2.31 -8.61 -3.85
N ASN A 119 1.03 -8.56 -3.48
CA ASN A 119 0.48 -7.45 -2.73
C ASN A 119 0.67 -7.64 -1.21
N LEU A 120 1.26 -6.64 -0.55
CA LEU A 120 1.46 -6.57 0.90
C LEU A 120 0.83 -5.27 1.42
N SER A 121 -0.43 -5.32 1.84
CA SER A 121 -1.16 -4.10 2.20
C SER A 121 -2.21 -4.32 3.28
N HIS A 122 -2.64 -3.24 3.93
CA HIS A 122 -3.81 -3.28 4.81
C HIS A 122 -5.09 -3.60 4.01
N GLN A 123 -5.17 -3.08 2.79
CA GLN A 123 -6.29 -3.23 1.87
C GLN A 123 -6.52 -4.71 1.50
N ALA A 124 -5.46 -5.51 1.38
CA ALA A 124 -5.56 -6.96 1.21
C ALA A 124 -6.30 -7.64 2.38
N ALA A 125 -6.11 -7.18 3.62
CA ALA A 125 -6.87 -7.70 4.76
C ALA A 125 -8.35 -7.32 4.66
N VAL A 126 -8.65 -6.06 4.36
CA VAL A 126 -10.03 -5.55 4.24
C VAL A 126 -10.86 -6.29 3.19
N ILE A 127 -10.24 -6.75 2.10
CA ILE A 127 -10.91 -7.49 1.02
C ILE A 127 -11.21 -8.95 1.40
N SER A 128 -10.55 -9.50 2.42
CA SER A 128 -10.77 -10.89 2.85
C SER A 128 -12.23 -11.15 3.14
N ARG A 129 -12.71 -12.35 2.76
CA ARG A 129 -14.09 -12.78 3.03
C ARG A 129 -14.40 -12.84 4.52
N LEU A 130 -13.36 -13.04 5.34
CA LEU A 130 -13.43 -13.15 6.79
C LEU A 130 -13.32 -11.80 7.51
N SER A 131 -13.08 -10.71 6.77
CA SER A 131 -13.07 -9.36 7.35
C SER A 131 -14.49 -8.98 7.81
N PRO A 132 -14.63 -8.32 8.98
CA PRO A 132 -15.88 -7.66 9.35
C PRO A 132 -16.32 -6.70 8.25
N LYS A 133 -17.57 -6.81 7.80
CA LYS A 133 -18.12 -5.98 6.73
C LYS A 133 -19.01 -4.89 7.32
N PRO A 134 -18.96 -3.66 6.79
CA PRO A 134 -19.90 -2.62 7.19
C PRO A 134 -21.33 -3.05 6.87
N SER A 135 -22.29 -2.57 7.67
CA SER A 135 -23.73 -2.76 7.46
C SER A 135 -24.18 -2.20 6.10
N GLU A 136 -23.62 -1.04 5.73
CA GLU A 136 -23.86 -0.36 4.46
C GLU A 136 -22.94 -0.88 3.35
N LYS A 137 -23.53 -1.16 2.17
CA LYS A 137 -22.79 -1.70 1.01
C LYS A 137 -22.28 -0.57 0.11
N ASP A 138 -21.09 -0.06 0.38
CA ASP A 138 -20.38 0.80 -0.58
C ASP A 138 -19.79 -0.03 -1.75
N ARG A 139 -20.58 -0.18 -2.80
CA ARG A 139 -20.18 -0.93 -4.01
C ARG A 139 -19.02 -0.26 -4.74
N ALA A 140 -18.94 1.07 -4.72
CA ALA A 140 -17.91 1.83 -5.43
C ALA A 140 -16.55 1.69 -4.72
N GLY A 141 -16.53 1.86 -3.40
CA GLY A 141 -15.35 1.62 -2.57
C GLY A 141 -14.86 0.17 -2.65
N LEU A 142 -15.77 -0.81 -2.65
CA LEU A 142 -15.40 -2.22 -2.83
C LEU A 142 -14.78 -2.48 -4.21
N THR A 143 -15.28 -1.81 -5.25
CA THR A 143 -14.74 -1.93 -6.60
C THR A 143 -13.34 -1.35 -6.70
N ILE A 144 -13.08 -0.19 -6.08
CA ILE A 144 -11.72 0.35 -5.92
C ILE A 144 -10.83 -0.69 -5.26
N LEU A 145 -11.21 -1.15 -4.07
CA LEU A 145 -10.36 -2.02 -3.26
C LEU A 145 -9.90 -3.24 -4.06
N LYS A 146 -10.78 -3.80 -4.88
CA LYS A 146 -10.49 -4.98 -5.73
C LYS A 146 -9.64 -4.70 -6.97
N HIS A 147 -9.72 -3.51 -7.56
CA HIS A 147 -9.17 -3.26 -8.91
C HIS A 147 -8.09 -2.17 -8.96
N TYR A 148 -7.90 -1.43 -7.88
CA TYR A 148 -6.97 -0.32 -7.85
C TYR A 148 -5.51 -0.77 -8.05
N ALA A 149 -5.10 -1.82 -7.34
CA ALA A 149 -3.78 -2.43 -7.46
C ALA A 149 -3.93 -3.95 -7.63
N PRO A 150 -4.08 -4.46 -8.86
CA PRO A 150 -4.23 -5.90 -9.10
C PRO A 150 -2.96 -6.68 -8.73
N SER A 151 -3.13 -7.92 -8.27
CA SER A 151 -2.00 -8.80 -7.91
C SER A 151 -2.31 -10.27 -8.13
N ASN A 152 -1.27 -11.11 -8.22
CA ASN A 152 -1.38 -12.56 -8.35
C ASN A 152 -1.66 -13.21 -6.98
N ILE A 153 -0.99 -12.70 -5.94
CA ILE A 153 -1.17 -13.13 -4.55
C ILE A 153 -1.19 -11.90 -3.65
N SER A 154 -1.97 -11.96 -2.58
CA SER A 154 -2.12 -10.89 -1.60
C SER A 154 -1.93 -11.42 -0.19
N PHE A 155 -1.22 -10.65 0.64
CA PHE A 155 -1.12 -10.82 2.07
C PHE A 155 -1.56 -9.52 2.77
N GLY A 156 -2.40 -9.67 3.77
CA GLY A 156 -3.02 -8.57 4.51
C GLY A 156 -2.27 -8.22 5.78
N PHE A 157 -2.23 -6.93 6.14
CA PHE A 157 -1.82 -6.49 7.47
C PHE A 157 -3.04 -6.09 8.29
N HIS A 158 -3.25 -6.72 9.45
CA HIS A 158 -4.34 -6.40 10.38
C HIS A 158 -3.98 -6.79 11.82
N PHE A 159 -4.44 -6.01 12.82
CA PHE A 159 -4.12 -6.24 14.23
C PHE A 159 -4.59 -7.60 14.79
N LYS A 160 -5.54 -8.23 14.10
CA LYS A 160 -6.02 -9.60 14.35
C LYS A 160 -5.77 -10.46 13.12
N CYS A 161 -5.08 -11.59 13.29
CA CYS A 161 -4.87 -12.62 12.27
C CYS A 161 -6.12 -13.50 12.17
N TYR A 162 -7.12 -13.07 11.41
CA TYR A 162 -8.37 -13.81 11.24
C TYR A 162 -8.43 -14.67 9.95
N ASP A 163 -7.35 -14.68 9.15
CA ASP A 163 -7.22 -15.43 7.91
C ASP A 163 -5.75 -15.88 7.75
N GLN A 164 -5.50 -16.96 7.00
CA GLN A 164 -4.17 -17.57 6.82
C GLN A 164 -3.15 -16.64 6.16
N LYS A 165 -3.62 -15.69 5.35
CA LYS A 165 -2.78 -14.70 4.66
C LYS A 165 -2.82 -13.32 5.32
N ILE A 166 -3.28 -13.23 6.56
CA ILE A 166 -3.38 -11.97 7.31
C ILE A 166 -2.44 -12.01 8.50
N TYR A 167 -1.48 -11.09 8.50
CA TYR A 167 -0.45 -10.96 9.51
C TYR A 167 -0.64 -9.67 10.31
N THR A 168 -0.08 -9.63 11.51
CA THR A 168 -0.03 -8.38 12.26
C THR A 168 0.80 -7.33 11.51
N PRO A 169 0.44 -6.04 11.61
CA PRO A 169 1.28 -4.99 11.06
C PRO A 169 2.68 -5.10 11.65
N ILE A 170 3.69 -4.77 10.85
CA ILE A 170 5.04 -4.64 11.35
C ILE A 170 5.03 -3.46 12.32
N ILE A 171 5.05 -3.77 13.62
CA ILE A 171 5.15 -2.77 14.67
C ILE A 171 6.59 -2.29 14.66
N ARG A 172 6.78 -0.98 14.46
CA ARG A 172 8.08 -0.32 14.51
C ARG A 172 8.85 -0.72 15.76
N ASP A 173 10.14 -0.99 15.62
CA ASP A 173 11.00 -1.29 16.77
C ASP A 173 11.02 -0.12 17.76
N GLU A 174 10.90 1.12 17.27
CA GLU A 174 10.70 2.33 18.08
C GLU A 174 9.47 2.22 19.00
N ILE A 175 8.32 1.80 18.47
CA ILE A 175 7.08 1.65 19.24
C ILE A 175 7.20 0.47 20.22
N ARG A 176 7.93 -0.59 19.85
CA ARG A 176 8.23 -1.72 20.75
C ARG A 176 9.18 -1.32 21.88
N ALA A 177 10.10 -0.41 21.61
CA ALA A 177 11.08 0.10 22.57
C ALA A 177 10.49 1.20 23.48
N LEU A 178 9.35 1.81 23.10
CA LEU A 178 8.65 2.74 23.96
C LEU A 178 8.16 2.03 25.23
N LYS A 179 8.69 2.47 26.38
CA LYS A 179 8.12 2.13 27.69
C LYS A 179 6.86 3.00 27.89
N PRO A 180 5.66 2.43 28.05
CA PRO A 180 4.46 3.22 28.35
C PRO A 180 4.69 4.01 29.64
N ARG A 181 4.66 5.35 29.58
CA ARG A 181 4.89 6.19 30.76
C ARG A 181 3.65 6.33 31.66
N GLN A 182 2.46 6.09 31.14
CA GLN A 182 1.22 6.01 31.94
C GLN A 182 0.07 5.54 31.04
N ILE A 183 -0.75 4.59 31.53
CA ILE A 183 -2.03 4.29 30.90
C ILE A 183 -3.02 5.33 31.41
N ILE A 184 -3.37 6.31 30.59
CA ILE A 184 -4.47 7.24 30.90
C ILE A 184 -5.77 6.57 30.47
N THR A 185 -6.55 6.08 31.43
CA THR A 185 -7.90 5.58 31.16
C THR A 185 -8.82 6.77 30.94
N LEU A 186 -9.06 7.15 29.68
CA LEU A 186 -10.11 8.11 29.34
C LEU A 186 -11.46 7.43 29.50
N ARG A 187 -12.14 7.67 30.64
CA ARG A 187 -13.56 7.34 30.80
C ARG A 187 -14.38 8.40 30.08
N PHE A 188 -14.95 8.04 28.93
CA PHE A 188 -15.97 8.86 28.29
C PHE A 188 -17.31 8.60 28.98
N THR A 189 -17.77 9.53 29.80
CA THR A 189 -19.16 9.58 30.26
C THR A 189 -19.98 10.32 29.20
N TYR A 190 -20.93 9.62 28.59
CA TYR A 190 -21.95 10.26 27.74
C TYR A 190 -22.94 11.01 28.65
N PRO A 191 -23.23 12.30 28.40
CA PRO A 191 -24.36 12.95 29.03
C PRO A 191 -25.66 12.40 28.42
N HIS A 192 -26.59 12.02 29.30
CA HIS A 192 -27.96 11.63 28.95
C HIS A 192 -28.77 12.84 28.47
#